data_AF-A0A385PZ94-F1
#
_entry.id   AF-A0A385PZ94-F1
#
_cell.length_a   1.000
_cell.length_b   1.000
_cell.length_c   1.000
_cell.angle_alpha   90.00
_cell.angle_beta   90.00
_cell.angle_gamma   90.00
#
_symmetry.space_group_name_H-M   'P 1'
#
loop_
_entity.id
_entity.type
_entity.pdbx_description
1 polymer ?
#
loop_
_entity_poly.entity_id
_entity_poly.type
_entity_poly.pdbx_seq_one_letter_code
_entity_poly.pdbx_strand_id
1 'polypeptide(L)'
;MNPFNNFDDNKENVTNVHNNEKELDKGRAGKTYAKITVEDIENIEEFWDILDPVYWTIDIYSSYEEYLNSAKNFTLDQRYLNAISWYFMEVNNGGHFQFLDNSTGIVWEDTLNGLHLFGMEELADNFKKIVELFGGKIPFDREERWEAMDKMSEDFEELLDKADSVVYDLYDYDYAFEMKYIKSNPEKFVFEGYYNKIV
;
A
#
# COMPACT_ATOMS: atom_id res chain seq x y z
N MET A 1 12.91 -39.25 -66.41
CA MET A 1 12.31 -39.74 -65.14
C MET A 1 13.13 -39.19 -64.00
N ASN A 2 12.43 -38.80 -62.92
CA ASN A 2 12.95 -38.29 -61.64
C ASN A 2 13.50 -39.46 -60.76
N PRO A 3 13.97 -39.28 -59.50
CA PRO A 3 14.28 -38.05 -58.72
C PRO A 3 15.50 -38.14 -57.72
N PHE A 4 15.70 -37.07 -56.92
CA PHE A 4 16.34 -37.01 -55.57
C PHE A 4 17.86 -37.29 -55.45
N ASN A 5 18.72 -36.57 -54.70
CA ASN A 5 18.63 -35.44 -53.75
C ASN A 5 20.07 -34.76 -53.67
N ASN A 6 20.48 -33.79 -52.84
CA ASN A 6 19.95 -33.11 -51.63
C ASN A 6 20.64 -31.72 -51.40
N PHE A 7 20.24 -31.04 -50.31
CA PHE A 7 20.93 -29.98 -49.53
C PHE A 7 20.93 -28.50 -50.00
N ASP A 8 20.54 -27.67 -49.02
CA ASP A 8 20.45 -26.21 -48.98
C ASP A 8 21.82 -25.50 -48.98
N ASP A 9 21.80 -24.20 -49.30
CA ASP A 9 22.25 -23.23 -48.28
C ASP A 9 21.68 -21.79 -48.49
N ASN A 10 21.27 -21.20 -47.36
CA ASN A 10 21.10 -19.77 -47.06
C ASN A 10 20.42 -18.80 -48.04
N LYS A 11 19.21 -18.36 -47.65
CA LYS A 11 18.78 -16.96 -47.78
C LYS A 11 18.40 -16.40 -46.41
N GLU A 12 18.90 -15.19 -46.14
CA GLU A 12 18.71 -14.47 -44.88
C GLU A 12 17.24 -14.10 -44.65
N ASN A 13 16.71 -14.36 -43.44
CA ASN A 13 15.35 -13.99 -43.07
C ASN A 13 15.31 -12.59 -42.46
N VAL A 14 14.80 -11.62 -43.22
CA VAL A 14 14.58 -10.23 -42.79
C VAL A 14 13.27 -10.14 -41.99
N THR A 15 13.26 -10.62 -40.74
CA THR A 15 12.07 -10.54 -39.85
C THR A 15 12.46 -10.60 -38.37
N ASN A 16 12.98 -9.51 -37.78
CA ASN A 16 13.19 -9.46 -36.32
C ASN A 16 12.98 -8.10 -35.63
N VAL A 17 12.12 -7.23 -36.19
CA VAL A 17 11.80 -5.91 -35.62
C VAL A 17 10.30 -5.75 -35.28
N HIS A 18 9.43 -6.66 -35.75
CA HIS A 18 7.97 -6.52 -35.65
C HIS A 18 7.28 -7.43 -34.61
N ASN A 19 8.05 -8.18 -33.82
CA ASN A 19 7.50 -9.09 -32.80
C ASN A 19 7.57 -8.53 -31.36
N ASN A 20 8.51 -7.62 -31.06
CA ASN A 20 8.71 -7.12 -29.69
C ASN A 20 7.51 -6.29 -29.17
N GLU A 21 6.86 -5.50 -30.03
CA GLU A 21 5.66 -4.74 -29.66
C GLU A 21 4.48 -5.66 -29.31
N LYS A 22 4.33 -6.80 -29.99
CA LYS A 22 3.22 -7.75 -29.78
C LYS A 22 3.38 -8.65 -28.55
N GLU A 23 4.59 -8.84 -28.04
CA GLU A 23 4.80 -9.51 -26.74
C GLU A 23 4.64 -8.55 -25.57
N LEU A 24 5.06 -7.28 -25.72
CA LEU A 24 4.79 -6.21 -24.74
C LEU A 24 3.29 -6.00 -24.49
N ASP A 25 2.46 -6.16 -25.53
CA ASP A 25 1.02 -5.89 -25.44
C ASP A 25 0.23 -6.96 -24.67
N LYS A 26 0.66 -8.23 -24.76
CA LYS A 26 -0.03 -9.35 -24.05
C LYS A 26 0.13 -9.31 -22.53
N GLY A 27 1.19 -8.68 -22.02
CA GLY A 27 1.40 -8.47 -20.58
C GLY A 27 0.64 -7.27 -19.98
N ARG A 28 -0.08 -6.50 -20.82
CA ARG A 28 -0.76 -5.25 -20.44
C ARG A 28 -2.28 -5.36 -20.35
N ALA A 29 -2.89 -6.44 -20.86
CA ALA A 29 -4.32 -6.66 -20.73
C ALA A 29 -4.71 -6.75 -19.24
N GLY A 30 -5.51 -5.78 -18.76
CA GLY A 30 -5.93 -5.70 -17.35
C GLY A 30 -4.99 -4.91 -16.43
N LYS A 31 -4.06 -4.09 -16.96
CA LYS A 31 -3.22 -3.18 -16.16
C LYS A 31 -3.51 -1.72 -16.44
N THR A 32 -3.60 -0.92 -15.39
CA THR A 32 -3.72 0.54 -15.48
C THR A 32 -2.34 1.17 -15.54
N TYR A 33 -2.15 2.15 -16.42
CA TYR A 33 -0.95 2.99 -16.45
C TYR A 33 -1.24 4.31 -15.74
N ALA A 34 -0.33 4.75 -14.88
CA ALA A 34 -0.35 6.10 -14.33
C ALA A 34 1.02 6.76 -14.47
N LYS A 35 0.99 8.08 -14.65
CA LYS A 35 2.13 8.98 -14.51
C LYS A 35 1.68 10.15 -13.65
N ILE A 36 2.31 10.32 -12.50
CA ILE A 36 2.05 11.35 -11.50
C ILE A 36 3.34 12.15 -11.37
N THR A 37 3.30 13.41 -11.79
CA THR A 37 4.42 14.35 -11.74
C THR A 37 4.28 15.32 -10.57
N VAL A 38 5.34 16.09 -10.29
CA VAL A 38 5.29 17.17 -9.30
C VAL A 38 4.22 18.21 -9.64
N GLU A 39 4.03 18.55 -10.92
CA GLU A 39 3.00 19.50 -11.36
C GLU A 39 1.58 18.95 -11.10
N ASP A 40 1.35 17.65 -11.31
CA ASP A 40 0.06 17.02 -10.97
C ASP A 40 -0.19 17.10 -9.45
N ILE A 41 0.82 16.78 -8.65
CA ILE A 41 0.75 16.81 -7.17
C ILE A 41 0.56 18.25 -6.65
N GLU A 42 1.18 19.26 -7.27
CA GLU A 42 0.98 20.67 -6.92
C GLU A 42 -0.46 21.14 -7.19
N ASN A 43 -1.17 20.55 -8.16
CA ASN A 43 -2.53 20.95 -8.55
C ASN A 43 -3.66 20.06 -8.00
N ILE A 44 -3.40 18.84 -7.53
CA ILE A 44 -4.44 17.90 -7.04
C ILE A 44 -5.13 18.37 -5.74
N GLU A 45 -6.42 18.07 -5.57
CA GLU A 45 -7.19 18.48 -4.38
C GLU A 45 -7.25 17.40 -3.29
N GLU A 46 -7.20 16.10 -3.66
CA GLU A 46 -7.25 14.95 -2.75
C GLU A 46 -6.13 13.95 -3.08
N PHE A 47 -5.64 13.17 -2.11
CA PHE A 47 -4.50 12.26 -2.34
C PHE A 47 -4.87 10.94 -3.03
N TRP A 48 -6.15 10.64 -3.26
CA TRP A 48 -6.56 9.30 -3.70
C TRP A 48 -5.95 8.87 -5.04
N ASP A 49 -5.81 9.76 -6.02
CA ASP A 49 -5.13 9.42 -7.29
C ASP A 49 -3.61 9.21 -7.13
N ILE A 50 -2.99 9.84 -6.12
CA ILE A 50 -1.58 9.59 -5.74
C ILE A 50 -1.44 8.21 -5.10
N LEU A 51 -2.38 7.85 -4.23
CA LEU A 51 -2.38 6.61 -3.48
C LEU A 51 -2.76 5.40 -4.34
N ASP A 52 -3.65 5.56 -5.32
CA ASP A 52 -4.20 4.49 -6.15
C ASP A 52 -3.14 3.48 -6.67
N PRO A 53 -2.02 3.88 -7.33
CA PRO A 53 -1.00 2.93 -7.78
C PRO A 53 -0.32 2.17 -6.63
N VAL A 54 -0.23 2.76 -5.43
CA VAL A 54 0.35 2.14 -4.23
C VAL A 54 -0.63 1.13 -3.63
N TYR A 55 -1.87 1.55 -3.41
CA TYR A 55 -2.96 0.77 -2.81
C TYR A 55 -3.23 -0.53 -3.57
N TRP A 56 -3.24 -0.48 -4.91
CA TRP A 56 -3.46 -1.65 -5.77
C TRP A 56 -2.21 -2.52 -6.02
N THR A 57 -1.06 -2.15 -5.45
CA THR A 57 0.21 -2.89 -5.66
C THR A 57 0.78 -3.51 -4.39
N ILE A 58 0.60 -2.87 -3.23
CA ILE A 58 1.11 -3.39 -1.95
C ILE A 58 0.22 -4.54 -1.44
N ASP A 59 0.85 -5.68 -1.16
CA ASP A 59 0.18 -6.88 -0.64
C ASP A 59 0.11 -6.83 0.90
N ILE A 60 -1.08 -6.61 1.43
CA ILE A 60 -1.38 -6.63 2.87
C ILE A 60 -2.06 -7.93 3.33
N TYR A 61 -2.09 -8.97 2.49
CA TYR A 61 -2.82 -10.22 2.72
C TYR A 61 -1.89 -11.43 2.90
N SER A 62 -0.68 -11.36 2.34
CA SER A 62 0.38 -12.38 2.45
C SER A 62 1.26 -12.16 3.69
N SER A 63 2.51 -12.65 3.67
CA SER A 63 3.47 -12.49 4.76
C SER A 63 4.07 -11.07 4.82
N TYR A 64 4.69 -10.71 5.95
CA TYR A 64 5.42 -9.44 6.08
C TYR A 64 6.58 -9.29 5.08
N GLU A 65 7.19 -10.40 4.65
CA GLU A 65 8.21 -10.37 3.60
C GLU A 65 7.59 -9.97 2.25
N GLU A 66 6.40 -10.48 1.91
CA GLU A 66 5.71 -10.11 0.67
C GLU A 66 5.12 -8.68 0.71
N TYR A 67 4.69 -8.21 1.89
CA TYR A 67 4.36 -6.80 2.11
C TYR A 67 5.55 -5.88 1.77
N LEU A 68 6.73 -6.16 2.34
CA LEU A 68 7.94 -5.38 2.04
C LEU A 68 8.41 -5.54 0.58
N ASN A 69 8.31 -6.73 0.01
CA ASN A 69 8.70 -7.05 -1.36
C ASN A 69 7.79 -6.40 -2.42
N SER A 70 6.49 -6.31 -2.16
CA SER A 70 5.52 -5.61 -3.03
C SER A 70 5.69 -4.09 -2.93
N ALA A 71 6.00 -3.57 -1.74
CA ALA A 71 6.23 -2.14 -1.52
C ALA A 71 7.57 -1.59 -2.06
N LYS A 72 8.56 -2.45 -2.38
CA LYS A 72 9.97 -2.06 -2.65
C LYS A 72 10.22 -1.04 -3.77
N ASN A 73 9.26 -0.83 -4.66
CA ASN A 73 9.37 0.11 -5.79
C ASN A 73 8.78 1.50 -5.48
N PHE A 74 8.13 1.67 -4.33
CA PHE A 74 7.57 2.93 -3.86
C PHE A 74 8.53 3.62 -2.88
N THR A 75 8.33 4.91 -2.67
CA THR A 75 9.00 5.63 -1.58
C THR A 75 8.46 5.18 -0.23
N LEU A 76 9.22 5.42 0.83
CA LEU A 76 8.76 5.15 2.19
C LEU A 76 7.54 6.02 2.54
N ASP A 77 7.55 7.27 2.08
CA ASP A 77 6.46 8.24 2.20
C ASP A 77 5.16 7.74 1.53
N GLN A 78 5.23 7.15 0.33
CA GLN A 78 4.11 6.49 -0.35
C GLN A 78 3.60 5.27 0.44
N ARG A 79 4.52 4.46 0.99
CA ARG A 79 4.16 3.29 1.82
C ARG A 79 3.45 3.69 3.11
N TYR A 80 3.92 4.77 3.76
CA TYR A 80 3.29 5.35 4.95
C TYR A 80 1.91 5.94 4.64
N LEU A 81 1.74 6.69 3.55
CA LEU A 81 0.41 7.17 3.12
C LEU A 81 -0.60 6.02 2.95
N ASN A 82 -0.16 4.91 2.36
CA ASN A 82 -0.98 3.71 2.22
C ASN A 82 -1.31 3.06 3.57
N ALA A 83 -0.34 2.96 4.49
CA ALA A 83 -0.55 2.41 5.83
C ALA A 83 -1.54 3.25 6.66
N ILE A 84 -1.38 4.58 6.68
CA ILE A 84 -2.29 5.54 7.32
C ILE A 84 -3.71 5.39 6.75
N SER A 85 -3.84 5.30 5.43
CA SER A 85 -5.14 5.17 4.76
C SER A 85 -5.87 3.87 5.15
N TRP A 86 -5.17 2.74 5.15
CA TRP A 86 -5.72 1.46 5.63
C TRP A 86 -6.11 1.52 7.11
N TYR A 87 -5.29 2.14 7.94
CA TYR A 87 -5.58 2.33 9.36
C TYR A 87 -6.88 3.11 9.58
N PHE A 88 -7.04 4.30 8.98
CA PHE A 88 -8.27 5.07 9.15
C PHE A 88 -9.49 4.38 8.54
N MET A 89 -9.36 3.73 7.37
CA MET A 89 -10.45 2.95 6.76
C MET A 89 -10.97 1.85 7.68
N GLU A 90 -10.08 1.11 8.33
CA GLU A 90 -10.47 0.02 9.25
C GLU A 90 -11.05 0.56 10.56
N VAL A 91 -10.37 1.53 11.19
CA VAL A 91 -10.81 2.11 12.47
C VAL A 91 -12.18 2.77 12.35
N ASN A 92 -12.47 3.49 11.26
CA ASN A 92 -13.79 4.10 11.10
C ASN A 92 -14.90 3.12 10.66
N ASN A 93 -14.55 1.90 10.23
CA ASN A 93 -15.53 0.87 9.88
C ASN A 93 -15.81 -0.11 11.04
N GLY A 94 -14.85 -0.38 11.92
CA GLY A 94 -15.00 -1.33 13.03
C GLY A 94 -13.98 -1.18 14.17
N GLY A 95 -13.41 0.01 14.34
CA GLY A 95 -12.47 0.33 15.40
C GLY A 95 -11.08 -0.29 15.25
N HIS A 96 -10.22 -0.02 16.22
CA HIS A 96 -8.90 -0.65 16.35
C HIS A 96 -9.01 -2.17 16.45
N PHE A 97 -10.11 -2.71 16.97
CA PHE A 97 -10.36 -4.15 16.96
C PHE A 97 -10.35 -4.70 15.53
N GLN A 98 -11.11 -4.10 14.60
CA GLN A 98 -11.16 -4.56 13.22
C GLN A 98 -9.81 -4.35 12.51
N PHE A 99 -9.11 -3.24 12.76
CA PHE A 99 -7.76 -3.02 12.22
C PHE A 99 -6.76 -4.12 12.66
N LEU A 100 -6.79 -4.51 13.94
CA LEU A 100 -5.93 -5.55 14.50
C LEU A 100 -6.34 -6.96 14.05
N ASP A 101 -7.64 -7.24 14.00
CA ASP A 101 -8.19 -8.52 13.56
C ASP A 101 -7.88 -8.77 12.08
N ASN A 102 -8.11 -7.78 11.21
CA ASN A 102 -7.92 -7.91 9.77
C ASN A 102 -6.45 -8.04 9.37
N SER A 103 -6.21 -8.41 8.10
CA SER A 103 -4.86 -8.52 7.56
C SER A 103 -4.15 -7.15 7.52
N THR A 104 -4.90 -6.05 7.44
CA THR A 104 -4.45 -4.66 7.59
C THR A 104 -3.57 -4.41 8.80
N GLY A 105 -3.74 -5.13 9.92
CA GLY A 105 -2.87 -5.01 11.09
C GLY A 105 -1.38 -5.25 10.80
N ILE A 106 -1.04 -5.84 9.64
CA ILE A 106 0.33 -5.96 9.13
C ILE A 106 1.03 -4.59 8.91
N VAL A 107 0.27 -3.52 8.66
CA VAL A 107 0.82 -2.18 8.35
C VAL A 107 1.03 -1.31 9.59
N TRP A 108 0.91 -1.86 10.81
CA TRP A 108 0.93 -1.08 12.06
C TRP A 108 2.22 -0.27 12.26
N GLU A 109 3.39 -0.82 11.94
CA GLU A 109 4.69 -0.15 12.15
C GLU A 109 4.81 1.07 11.22
N ASP A 110 4.38 0.91 9.96
CA ASP A 110 4.36 1.98 8.97
C ASP A 110 3.25 3.00 9.24
N THR A 111 2.14 2.58 9.86
CA THR A 111 1.09 3.48 10.34
C THR A 111 1.66 4.40 11.42
N LEU A 112 2.27 3.85 12.48
CA LEU A 112 2.78 4.65 13.58
C LEU A 112 3.88 5.63 13.12
N ASN A 113 4.81 5.16 12.29
CA ASN A 113 5.85 6.01 11.72
C ASN A 113 5.28 7.06 10.74
N GLY A 114 4.25 6.70 9.98
CA GLY A 114 3.52 7.58 9.08
C GLY A 114 2.80 8.71 9.82
N LEU A 115 2.02 8.40 10.87
CA LEU A 115 1.32 9.39 11.68
C LEU A 115 2.28 10.46 12.23
N HIS A 116 3.44 10.05 12.76
CA HIS A 116 4.50 11.00 13.16
C HIS A 116 5.04 11.82 11.99
N LEU A 117 5.40 11.19 10.86
CA LEU A 117 5.97 11.89 9.69
C LEU A 117 5.01 12.94 9.10
N PHE A 118 3.71 12.64 9.12
CA PHE A 118 2.64 13.49 8.61
C PHE A 118 2.19 14.55 9.63
N GLY A 119 2.77 14.56 10.84
CA GLY A 119 2.49 15.55 11.89
C GLY A 119 1.19 15.31 12.66
N MET A 120 0.66 14.08 12.62
CA MET A 120 -0.53 13.63 13.35
C MET A 120 -0.17 13.14 14.77
N GLU A 121 0.60 13.94 15.52
CA GLU A 121 1.27 13.51 16.76
C GLU A 121 0.29 12.96 17.82
N GLU A 122 -0.88 13.57 18.00
CA GLU A 122 -1.87 13.11 18.98
C GLU A 122 -2.48 11.75 18.61
N LEU A 123 -2.66 11.48 17.30
CA LEU A 123 -3.10 10.19 16.78
C LEU A 123 -2.00 9.14 16.87
N ALA A 124 -0.73 9.52 16.65
CA ALA A 124 0.43 8.66 16.82
C ALA A 124 0.61 8.24 18.30
N ASP A 125 0.55 9.19 19.24
CA ASP A 125 0.59 8.93 20.68
C ASP A 125 -0.62 8.11 21.14
N ASN A 126 -1.79 8.27 20.51
CA ASN A 126 -2.95 7.43 20.78
C ASN A 126 -2.72 5.98 20.33
N PHE A 127 -2.34 5.78 19.06
CA PHE A 127 -2.12 4.46 18.50
C PHE A 127 -0.94 3.73 19.17
N LYS A 128 0.10 4.47 19.59
CA LYS A 128 1.23 3.93 20.35
C LYS A 128 0.78 3.27 21.66
N LYS A 129 -0.23 3.80 22.37
CA LYS A 129 -0.75 3.15 23.60
C LYS A 129 -1.24 1.74 23.31
N ILE A 130 -1.85 1.50 22.15
CA ILE A 130 -2.29 0.18 21.71
C ILE A 130 -1.09 -0.72 21.42
N VAL A 131 -0.06 -0.22 20.72
CA VAL A 131 1.19 -0.95 20.49
C VAL A 131 1.86 -1.38 21.80
N GLU A 132 1.80 -0.56 22.86
CA GLU A 132 2.30 -0.91 24.20
C GLU A 132 1.46 -2.01 24.90
N LEU A 133 0.16 -2.19 24.57
CA LEU A 133 -0.64 -3.33 25.06
C LEU A 133 -0.07 -4.67 24.57
N PHE A 134 0.50 -4.69 23.36
CA PHE A 134 1.24 -5.83 22.80
C PHE A 134 2.72 -5.89 23.27
N GLY A 135 3.09 -5.14 24.32
CA GLY A 135 4.46 -5.09 24.84
C GLY A 135 5.43 -4.35 23.91
N GLY A 136 4.94 -3.39 23.12
CA GLY A 136 5.74 -2.55 22.23
C GLY A 136 5.94 -3.14 20.83
N LYS A 137 5.39 -4.32 20.53
CA LYS A 137 5.43 -4.92 19.19
C LYS A 137 4.20 -5.78 18.90
N ILE A 138 3.36 -5.32 17.99
CA ILE A 138 2.24 -6.10 17.47
C ILE A 138 2.79 -7.18 16.51
N PRO A 139 2.35 -8.46 16.58
CA PRO A 139 2.69 -9.47 15.60
C PRO A 139 2.28 -9.06 14.16
N PHE A 140 3.12 -9.40 13.18
CA PHE A 140 2.79 -9.14 11.76
C PHE A 140 1.92 -10.25 11.16
N ASP A 141 2.12 -11.49 11.61
CA ASP A 141 1.23 -12.60 11.26
C ASP A 141 -0.15 -12.43 11.94
N ARG A 142 -1.21 -12.80 11.22
CA ARG A 142 -2.60 -12.62 11.67
C ARG A 142 -2.99 -13.61 12.77
N GLU A 143 -2.58 -14.88 12.65
CA GLU A 143 -2.87 -15.89 13.66
C GLU A 143 -2.09 -15.58 14.94
N GLU A 144 -0.83 -15.13 14.84
CA GLU A 144 -0.06 -14.66 16.00
C GLU A 144 -0.69 -13.42 16.67
N ARG A 145 -1.30 -12.49 15.92
CA ARG A 145 -2.07 -11.36 16.50
C ARG A 145 -3.31 -11.81 17.23
N TRP A 146 -4.12 -12.67 16.62
CA TRP A 146 -5.32 -13.23 17.25
C TRP A 146 -4.97 -13.94 18.55
N GLU A 147 -3.95 -14.78 18.51
CA GLU A 147 -3.40 -15.43 19.71
C GLU A 147 -2.90 -14.45 20.77
N ALA A 148 -2.45 -13.25 20.41
CA ALA A 148 -2.05 -12.22 21.36
C ALA A 148 -3.27 -11.46 21.92
N MET A 149 -4.27 -11.15 21.09
CA MET A 149 -5.55 -10.54 21.47
C MET A 149 -6.34 -11.41 22.44
N ASP A 150 -6.46 -12.72 22.17
CA ASP A 150 -7.13 -13.70 23.02
C ASP A 150 -6.50 -13.85 24.43
N LYS A 151 -5.27 -13.37 24.61
CA LYS A 151 -4.51 -13.41 25.87
C LYS A 151 -4.55 -12.07 26.63
N MET A 152 -5.24 -11.06 26.10
CA MET A 152 -5.40 -9.76 26.77
C MET A 152 -6.35 -9.84 27.98
N SER A 153 -6.35 -8.79 28.79
CA SER A 153 -7.24 -8.65 29.95
C SER A 153 -8.67 -8.29 29.56
N GLU A 154 -9.62 -8.51 30.48
CA GLU A 154 -11.06 -8.24 30.27
C GLU A 154 -11.39 -6.78 29.92
N ASP A 155 -10.48 -5.83 30.18
CA ASP A 155 -10.61 -4.41 29.85
C ASP A 155 -10.03 -4.02 28.47
N PHE A 156 -9.50 -4.97 27.69
CA PHE A 156 -8.87 -4.71 26.39
C PHE A 156 -9.81 -4.01 25.40
N GLU A 157 -11.03 -4.51 25.23
CA GLU A 157 -12.04 -3.89 24.35
C GLU A 157 -12.37 -2.46 24.82
N GLU A 158 -12.51 -2.22 26.13
CA GLU A 158 -12.77 -0.87 26.69
C GLU A 158 -11.58 0.09 26.49
N LEU A 159 -10.36 -0.44 26.36
CA LEU A 159 -9.17 0.35 26.02
C LEU A 159 -9.11 0.69 24.52
N LEU A 160 -9.56 -0.21 23.64
CA LEU A 160 -9.70 0.05 22.21
C LEU A 160 -10.81 1.08 21.95
N ASP A 161 -12.01 0.92 22.52
CA ASP A 161 -13.14 1.87 22.37
C ASP A 161 -12.76 3.32 22.73
N LYS A 162 -11.92 3.49 23.75
CA LYS A 162 -11.39 4.80 24.15
C LYS A 162 -10.39 5.36 23.14
N ALA A 163 -9.58 4.50 22.53
CA ALA A 163 -8.63 4.91 21.50
C ALA A 163 -9.33 5.20 20.17
N ASP A 164 -10.38 4.46 19.83
CA ASP A 164 -11.28 4.71 18.71
C ASP A 164 -11.93 6.09 18.82
N SER A 165 -12.47 6.42 20.00
CA SER A 165 -13.08 7.72 20.27
C SER A 165 -12.13 8.89 19.98
N VAL A 166 -10.84 8.75 20.30
CA VAL A 166 -9.81 9.76 19.99
C VAL A 166 -9.58 9.89 18.48
N VAL A 167 -9.69 8.81 17.71
CA VAL A 167 -9.60 8.88 16.24
C VAL A 167 -10.82 9.61 15.66
N TYR A 168 -12.03 9.26 16.13
CA TYR A 168 -13.28 9.89 15.67
C TYR A 168 -13.38 11.38 16.03
N ASP A 169 -12.78 11.81 17.15
CA ASP A 169 -12.76 13.21 17.58
C ASP A 169 -11.71 14.06 16.85
N LEU A 170 -10.64 13.45 16.31
CA LEU A 170 -9.46 14.17 15.77
C LEU A 170 -9.27 14.04 14.25
N TYR A 171 -9.89 13.07 13.58
CA TYR A 171 -9.74 12.84 12.14
C TYR A 171 -11.09 12.89 11.43
N ASP A 172 -11.32 13.96 10.67
CA ASP A 172 -12.61 14.32 10.06
C ASP A 172 -12.70 14.07 8.54
N TYR A 173 -11.78 13.25 7.99
CA TYR A 173 -11.70 12.89 6.57
C TYR A 173 -11.55 14.08 5.60
N ASP A 174 -11.09 15.24 6.08
CA ASP A 174 -10.76 16.40 5.23
C ASP A 174 -9.39 16.26 4.52
N TYR A 175 -8.62 15.24 4.89
CA TYR A 175 -7.28 14.91 4.39
C TYR A 175 -6.23 16.01 4.58
N ALA A 176 -6.45 16.97 5.50
CA ALA A 176 -5.60 18.16 5.62
C ALA A 176 -4.16 17.84 6.03
N PHE A 177 -3.93 16.82 6.85
CA PHE A 177 -2.58 16.41 7.27
C PHE A 177 -1.82 15.77 6.09
N GLU A 178 -2.46 14.82 5.39
CA GLU A 178 -1.94 14.15 4.20
C GLU A 178 -1.62 15.15 3.10
N MET A 179 -2.59 15.97 2.72
CA MET A 179 -2.42 16.97 1.67
C MET A 179 -1.35 17.99 2.03
N LYS A 180 -1.27 18.45 3.29
CA LYS A 180 -0.20 19.34 3.75
C LYS A 180 1.18 18.69 3.61
N TYR A 181 1.35 17.43 4.01
CA TYR A 181 2.63 16.73 3.89
C TYR A 181 3.01 16.49 2.43
N ILE A 182 2.08 15.98 1.62
CA ILE A 182 2.26 15.69 0.19
C ILE A 182 2.65 16.94 -0.59
N LYS A 183 1.91 18.06 -0.42
CA LYS A 183 2.20 19.34 -1.08
C LYS A 183 3.54 19.95 -0.65
N SER A 184 4.03 19.60 0.54
CA SER A 184 5.34 20.07 1.05
C SER A 184 6.52 19.23 0.55
N ASN A 185 6.27 18.02 0.04
CA ASN A 185 7.29 17.06 -0.39
C ASN A 185 6.88 16.33 -1.69
N PRO A 186 6.46 17.04 -2.77
CA PRO A 186 5.82 16.41 -3.93
C PRO A 186 6.74 15.44 -4.67
N GLU A 187 8.06 15.62 -4.61
CA GLU A 187 9.04 14.71 -5.21
C GLU A 187 9.06 13.31 -4.57
N LYS A 188 8.46 13.14 -3.38
CA LYS A 188 8.30 11.85 -2.70
C LYS A 188 7.14 11.01 -3.24
N PHE A 189 6.20 11.65 -3.92
CA PHE A 189 4.92 11.04 -4.30
C PHE A 189 4.76 10.81 -5.81
N VAL A 190 5.77 11.17 -6.61
CA VAL A 190 5.78 10.90 -8.06
C VAL A 190 5.74 9.39 -8.37
N PHE A 191 5.14 9.05 -9.49
CA PHE A 191 5.01 7.66 -9.96
C PHE A 191 5.00 7.63 -11.50
N GLU A 192 5.58 6.60 -12.09
CA GLU A 192 5.42 6.31 -13.52
C GLU A 192 5.49 4.80 -13.74
N GLY A 193 4.38 4.16 -14.11
CA GLY A 193 4.33 2.71 -14.21
C GLY A 193 2.95 2.11 -14.45
N TYR A 194 2.90 0.78 -14.45
CA TYR A 194 1.69 -0.01 -14.57
C TYR A 194 1.37 -0.70 -13.23
N TYR A 195 0.10 -0.69 -12.83
CA TYR A 195 -0.42 -1.35 -11.63
C TYR A 195 -1.72 -2.11 -11.96
N ASN A 196 -2.13 -3.02 -11.07
CA ASN A 196 -3.24 -3.95 -11.30
C ASN A 196 -4.52 -3.47 -10.57
N LYS A 197 -5.18 -2.42 -11.09
CA LYS A 197 -6.47 -1.98 -10.54
C LYS A 197 -7.59 -2.93 -10.95
N ILE A 198 -8.32 -3.47 -9.98
CA ILE A 198 -9.51 -4.30 -10.22
C ILE A 198 -10.75 -3.41 -10.06
N VAL A 199 -11.49 -3.22 -11.15
CA VAL A 199 -12.75 -2.45 -11.25
C VAL A 199 -13.93 -3.34 -11.61
#